data_AF-A0A628X8P6-F1
#
_entry.id   AF-A0A628X8P6-F1
#
_cell.length_a   1.000
_cell.length_b   1.000
_cell.length_c   1.000
_cell.angle_alpha   90.00
_cell.angle_beta   90.00
_cell.angle_gamma   90.00
#
_symmetry.space_group_name_H-M   'P 1'
#
loop_
_entity.id
_entity.type
_entity.pdbx_description
1 polymer ?
#
loop_
_entity_poly.entity_id
_entity_poly.type
_entity_poly.pdbx_seq_one_letter_code
_entity_poly.pdbx_strand_id
1 'polypeptide(L)'
;MKETTACHDVLLNHYQACLDDYTRPAILHGQCQPEIIRWHTLTMVICTLPCSELAELLLPEGLQRVLNIPTTAPITVAQDINKNLMPLLLPGVLLSECERLGMRSLNNKLHSLFQQFRGPGLRERLTLLCWSELATGIDHNEWKELHRLSTESLISWTDQKLQEFWVLQPQIEDYIALI
;
A
#
# COMPACT_ATOMS: atom_id res chain seq x y z
N MET A 1 10.09 -21.38 -19.02
CA MET A 1 10.31 -20.66 -17.74
C MET A 1 11.04 -19.31 -17.93
N LYS A 2 10.74 -18.54 -18.99
CA LYS A 2 11.28 -17.16 -19.17
C LYS A 2 10.19 -16.08 -19.23
N GLU A 3 8.91 -16.48 -19.34
CA GLU A 3 7.79 -15.55 -19.54
C GLU A 3 7.27 -14.94 -18.23
N THR A 4 7.44 -15.62 -17.09
CA THR A 4 6.90 -15.17 -15.80
C THR A 4 7.61 -13.90 -15.30
N THR A 5 8.94 -13.86 -15.38
CA THR A 5 9.74 -12.70 -14.91
C THR A 5 9.44 -11.43 -15.70
N ALA A 6 9.31 -11.53 -17.03
CA ALA A 6 9.07 -10.38 -17.90
C ALA A 6 7.70 -9.70 -17.67
N CYS A 7 6.68 -10.47 -17.26
CA CYS A 7 5.35 -9.92 -16.95
C CYS A 7 5.35 -9.14 -15.61
N HIS A 8 6.14 -9.60 -14.64
CA HIS A 8 6.24 -8.97 -13.32
C HIS A 8 6.98 -7.63 -13.39
N ASP A 9 8.01 -7.54 -14.22
CA ASP A 9 8.77 -6.31 -14.44
C ASP A 9 7.87 -5.20 -15.00
N VAL A 10 7.04 -5.51 -15.99
CA VAL A 10 6.13 -4.53 -16.61
C VAL A 10 5.18 -3.91 -15.58
N LEU A 11 4.67 -4.72 -14.66
CA LEU A 11 3.73 -4.28 -13.63
C LEU A 11 4.38 -3.34 -12.61
N LEU A 12 5.52 -3.72 -12.03
CA LEU A 12 6.21 -2.89 -11.03
C LEU A 12 6.56 -1.51 -11.61
N ASN A 13 7.09 -1.49 -12.83
CA ASN A 13 7.45 -0.25 -13.51
C ASN A 13 6.23 0.59 -13.89
N HIS A 14 5.11 -0.06 -14.22
CA HIS A 14 3.86 0.62 -14.46
C HIS A 14 3.39 1.38 -13.21
N TYR A 15 3.32 0.71 -12.06
CA TYR A 15 2.93 1.37 -10.81
C TYR A 15 3.92 2.44 -10.36
N GLN A 16 5.22 2.18 -10.49
CA GLN A 16 6.26 3.13 -10.13
C GLN A 16 6.16 4.41 -10.97
N ALA A 17 5.99 4.28 -12.29
CA ALA A 17 5.84 5.45 -13.17
C ALA A 17 4.63 6.30 -12.80
N CYS A 18 3.48 5.67 -12.52
CA CYS A 18 2.30 6.41 -12.08
C CYS A 18 2.53 7.11 -10.74
N LEU A 19 3.22 6.48 -9.79
CA LEU A 19 3.51 7.09 -8.49
C LEU A 19 4.52 8.24 -8.62
N ASP A 20 5.53 8.10 -9.48
CA ASP A 20 6.52 9.15 -9.78
C ASP A 20 5.89 10.38 -10.44
N ASP A 21 4.94 10.17 -11.36
CA ASP A 21 4.21 11.24 -12.05
C ASP A 21 3.39 12.11 -11.09
N TYR A 22 3.03 11.60 -9.92
CA TYR A 22 2.43 12.38 -8.84
C TYR A 22 3.46 12.95 -7.86
N THR A 23 4.40 12.12 -7.42
CA THR A 23 5.35 12.44 -6.35
C THR A 23 6.28 13.58 -6.75
N ARG A 24 6.78 13.56 -7.99
CA ARG A 24 7.73 14.57 -8.47
C ARG A 24 7.10 15.97 -8.50
N PRO A 25 5.91 16.19 -9.10
CA PRO A 25 5.21 17.46 -8.97
C PRO A 25 4.90 17.85 -7.53
N ALA A 26 4.45 16.92 -6.69
CA ALA A 26 4.11 17.21 -5.30
C ALA A 26 5.32 17.75 -4.50
N ILE A 27 6.50 17.16 -4.69
CA ILE A 27 7.75 17.68 -4.10
C ILE A 27 8.12 19.06 -4.67
N LEU A 28 8.08 19.22 -6.00
CA LEU A 28 8.42 20.48 -6.67
C LEU A 28 7.54 21.65 -6.23
N HIS A 29 6.27 21.37 -5.94
CA HIS A 29 5.30 22.35 -5.48
C HIS A 29 5.24 22.49 -3.95
N GLY A 30 6.13 21.81 -3.20
CA GLY A 30 6.18 21.88 -1.74
C GLY A 30 5.00 21.23 -1.02
N GLN A 31 4.25 20.38 -1.72
CA GLN A 31 3.12 19.60 -1.18
C GLN A 31 3.60 18.32 -0.48
N CYS A 32 4.81 17.86 -0.78
CA CYS A 32 5.45 16.75 -0.05
C CYS A 32 6.92 17.08 0.20
N GLN A 33 7.48 16.50 1.26
CA GLN A 33 8.90 16.56 1.53
C GLN A 33 9.67 15.55 0.66
N PRO A 34 10.92 15.83 0.21
CA PRO A 34 11.68 14.93 -0.64
C PRO A 34 11.87 13.51 -0.09
N GLU A 35 11.90 13.37 1.23
CA GLU A 35 12.07 12.09 1.93
C GLU A 35 10.88 11.15 1.73
N ILE A 36 9.75 11.61 1.17
CA ILE A 36 8.61 10.77 0.79
C ILE A 36 8.98 9.74 -0.28
N ILE A 37 10.05 9.99 -1.05
CA ILE A 37 10.53 9.08 -2.09
C ILE A 37 10.76 7.67 -1.53
N ARG A 38 11.23 7.52 -0.29
CA ARG A 38 11.44 6.19 0.33
C ARG A 38 10.16 5.37 0.47
N TRP A 39 9.03 6.05 0.61
CA TRP A 39 7.70 5.45 0.70
C TRP A 39 7.09 5.27 -0.67
N HIS A 40 7.47 6.09 -1.64
CA HIS A 40 6.96 6.05 -3.00
C HIS A 40 7.83 5.24 -3.98
N THR A 41 8.92 4.65 -3.50
CA THR A 41 9.63 3.56 -4.20
C THR A 41 8.93 2.24 -3.89
N LEU A 42 8.48 1.54 -4.91
CA LEU A 42 7.84 0.23 -4.80
C LEU A 42 8.85 -0.90 -4.99
N THR A 43 8.56 -2.02 -4.37
CA THR A 43 9.33 -3.25 -4.49
C THR A 43 8.42 -4.47 -4.49
N MET A 44 8.91 -5.58 -5.02
CA MET A 44 8.22 -6.86 -5.04
C MET A 44 8.78 -7.76 -3.95
N VAL A 45 7.89 -8.37 -3.18
CA VAL A 45 8.23 -9.39 -2.19
C VAL A 45 7.41 -10.65 -2.42
N ILE A 46 7.89 -11.80 -1.97
CA ILE A 46 7.11 -13.04 -1.94
C ILE A 46 6.57 -13.21 -0.52
N CYS A 47 5.24 -13.31 -0.40
CA CYS A 47 4.57 -13.57 0.88
C CYS A 47 3.50 -14.65 0.73
N THR A 48 3.23 -15.37 1.82
CA THR A 48 2.10 -16.29 1.90
C THR A 48 0.82 -15.49 2.06
N LEU A 49 -0.07 -15.55 1.07
CA LEU A 49 -1.39 -14.96 1.19
C LEU A 49 -2.30 -15.81 2.09
N PRO A 50 -3.40 -15.23 2.62
CA PRO A 50 -4.35 -15.94 3.48
C PRO A 50 -4.97 -17.20 2.86
N CYS A 51 -4.95 -17.31 1.52
CA CYS A 51 -5.37 -18.52 0.79
C CYS A 51 -4.33 -19.66 0.82
N SER A 52 -3.24 -19.52 1.59
CA SER A 52 -2.10 -20.46 1.68
C SER A 52 -1.29 -20.63 0.39
N GLU A 53 -1.42 -19.70 -0.55
CA GLU A 53 -0.60 -19.64 -1.76
C GLU A 53 0.51 -18.61 -1.60
N LEU A 54 1.72 -18.95 -2.04
CA LEU A 54 2.78 -17.98 -2.20
C LEU A 54 2.40 -17.04 -3.34
N ALA A 55 2.35 -15.75 -3.06
CA ALA A 55 2.14 -14.73 -4.07
C ALA A 55 3.21 -13.67 -3.99
N GLU A 56 3.42 -13.03 -5.13
CA GLU A 56 4.21 -11.83 -5.20
C GLU A 56 3.32 -10.63 -4.84
N LEU A 57 3.79 -9.79 -3.92
CA LEU A 57 3.09 -8.61 -3.40
C LEU A 57 3.95 -7.36 -3.66
N LEU A 58 3.32 -6.33 -4.22
CA LEU A 58 3.88 -4.99 -4.32
C LEU A 58 3.78 -4.27 -2.98
N LEU A 59 4.92 -3.81 -2.47
CA LEU A 59 5.05 -3.06 -1.22
C LEU A 59 5.86 -1.79 -1.42
N PRO A 60 5.59 -0.72 -0.65
CA PRO A 60 6.54 0.36 -0.44
C PRO A 60 7.87 -0.17 0.12
N GLU A 61 8.99 0.28 -0.44
CA GLU A 61 10.33 -0.13 0.01
C GLU A 61 10.57 0.27 1.48
N GLY A 62 10.12 1.47 1.88
CA GLY A 62 10.12 1.89 3.29
C GLY A 62 9.43 0.88 4.20
N LEU A 63 8.27 0.37 3.78
CA LEU A 63 7.50 -0.62 4.55
C LEU A 63 8.19 -1.99 4.58
N GLN A 64 8.74 -2.43 3.44
CA GLN A 64 9.49 -3.68 3.35
C GLN A 64 10.67 -3.71 4.32
N ARG A 65 11.42 -2.59 4.43
CA ARG A 65 12.55 -2.48 5.37
C ARG A 65 12.10 -2.55 6.83
N VAL A 66 10.99 -1.88 7.15
CA VAL A 66 10.39 -1.87 8.50
C VAL A 66 9.95 -3.27 8.92
N LEU A 67 9.34 -4.02 8.00
CA LEU A 67 8.87 -5.38 8.26
C LEU A 67 9.97 -6.45 8.09
N ASN A 68 11.17 -6.06 7.67
CA ASN A 68 12.31 -6.95 7.40
C ASN A 68 11.96 -8.12 6.46
N ILE A 69 11.13 -7.86 5.45
CA ILE A 69 10.66 -8.89 4.50
C ILE A 69 11.73 -9.07 3.41
N PRO A 70 12.13 -10.31 3.05
CA PRO A 70 13.07 -10.53 1.96
C PRO A 70 12.54 -10.01 0.62
N THR A 71 13.36 -9.21 -0.07
CA THR A 71 13.00 -8.63 -1.37
C THR A 71 13.39 -9.55 -2.52
N THR A 72 12.54 -9.62 -3.55
CA THR A 72 12.96 -10.07 -4.87
C THR A 72 13.63 -8.91 -5.62
N ALA A 73 14.70 -9.18 -6.40
CA ALA A 73 15.57 -8.15 -6.97
C ALA A 73 14.79 -7.05 -7.75
N PRO A 74 15.24 -5.77 -7.72
CA PRO A 74 14.59 -4.69 -8.47
C PRO A 74 14.89 -4.81 -9.97
N ILE A 75 13.86 -4.69 -10.84
CA ILE A 75 14.04 -4.78 -12.30
C ILE A 75 13.15 -3.76 -13.04
N THR A 76 13.73 -3.15 -14.07
CA THR A 76 13.24 -1.99 -14.85
C THR A 76 12.86 -2.35 -16.29
N VAL A 77 11.58 -2.21 -16.67
CA VAL A 77 11.03 -1.83 -18.00
C VAL A 77 9.55 -1.41 -17.87
N ALA A 78 9.16 -0.27 -18.43
CA ALA A 78 7.78 0.27 -18.43
C ALA A 78 7.00 -0.06 -19.72
N GLN A 79 5.66 -0.21 -19.64
CA GLN A 79 4.69 0.23 -20.67
C GLN A 79 3.19 0.11 -20.28
N ASP A 80 2.43 1.08 -20.83
CA ASP A 80 0.99 1.26 -21.09
C ASP A 80 -0.13 1.22 -20.03
N ILE A 81 -1.11 2.10 -20.27
CA ILE A 81 -1.81 2.91 -19.26
C ILE A 81 -3.31 2.58 -19.14
N ASN A 82 -3.81 2.44 -17.91
CA ASN A 82 -5.20 2.76 -17.58
C ASN A 82 -5.24 3.95 -16.59
N LYS A 83 -5.50 5.15 -17.12
CA LYS A 83 -5.51 6.44 -16.39
C LYS A 83 -6.67 6.62 -15.41
N ASN A 84 -7.62 5.69 -15.37
CA ASN A 84 -8.92 5.91 -14.73
C ASN A 84 -8.97 5.60 -13.22
N LEU A 85 -7.86 5.27 -12.56
CA LEU A 85 -7.84 4.84 -11.15
C LEU A 85 -7.20 5.83 -10.16
N MET A 86 -6.96 7.09 -10.53
CA MET A 86 -6.00 7.92 -9.79
C MET A 86 -6.64 9.13 -9.10
N PRO A 87 -6.62 9.13 -7.76
CA PRO A 87 -5.97 10.20 -7.00
C PRO A 87 -4.73 9.59 -6.31
N LEU A 88 -3.57 9.79 -6.94
CA LEU A 88 -2.30 9.10 -6.68
C LEU A 88 -1.68 9.46 -5.33
N LEU A 89 -1.75 8.52 -4.39
CA LEU A 89 -0.77 8.28 -3.34
C LEU A 89 -0.77 6.75 -3.13
N LEU A 90 -0.02 6.25 -2.17
CA LEU A 90 -0.03 4.85 -1.74
C LEU A 90 -1.41 4.15 -1.65
N PRO A 91 -2.52 4.81 -1.22
CA PRO A 91 -3.83 4.17 -1.17
C PRO A 91 -4.34 3.66 -2.53
N GLY A 92 -4.04 4.36 -3.62
CA GLY A 92 -4.45 3.96 -4.96
C GLY A 92 -3.69 2.74 -5.49
N VAL A 93 -2.40 2.66 -5.16
CA VAL A 93 -1.56 1.49 -5.48
C VAL A 93 -2.06 0.27 -4.72
N LEU A 94 -2.35 0.40 -3.42
CA LEU A 94 -2.91 -0.67 -2.60
C LEU A 94 -4.22 -1.23 -3.17
N LEU A 95 -5.15 -0.37 -3.61
CA LEU A 95 -6.41 -0.80 -4.21
C LEU A 95 -6.16 -1.62 -5.48
N SER A 96 -5.34 -1.11 -6.38
CA SER A 96 -5.02 -1.76 -7.64
C SER A 96 -4.31 -3.11 -7.40
N GLU A 97 -3.47 -3.18 -6.38
CA GLU A 97 -2.80 -4.41 -5.97
C GLU A 97 -3.78 -5.44 -5.40
N CYS A 98 -4.75 -5.02 -4.59
CA CYS A 98 -5.83 -5.90 -4.12
C CYS A 98 -6.66 -6.45 -5.29
N GLU A 99 -6.91 -5.64 -6.33
CA GLU A 99 -7.62 -6.09 -7.53
C GLU A 99 -6.81 -7.14 -8.30
N ARG A 100 -5.52 -6.89 -8.51
CA ARG A 100 -4.60 -7.82 -9.18
C ARG A 100 -4.52 -9.17 -8.47
N LEU A 101 -4.45 -9.16 -7.14
CA LEU A 101 -4.43 -10.38 -6.32
C LEU A 101 -5.80 -11.07 -6.24
N GLY A 102 -6.82 -10.59 -6.95
CA GLY A 102 -8.17 -11.16 -6.93
C GLY A 102 -8.95 -10.88 -5.64
N MET A 103 -8.44 -10.03 -4.75
CA MET A 103 -9.03 -9.69 -3.44
C MET A 103 -10.14 -8.63 -3.58
N ARG A 104 -11.11 -8.87 -4.47
CA ARG A 104 -12.18 -7.91 -4.82
C ARG A 104 -12.99 -7.45 -3.61
N SER A 105 -13.26 -8.34 -2.65
CA SER A 105 -14.00 -7.98 -1.45
C SER A 105 -13.24 -6.98 -0.57
N LEU A 106 -11.92 -7.17 -0.43
CA LEU A 106 -11.08 -6.26 0.34
C LEU A 106 -10.95 -4.92 -0.37
N ASN A 107 -10.68 -4.92 -1.69
CA ASN A 107 -10.62 -3.71 -2.52
C ASN A 107 -11.90 -2.85 -2.35
N ASN A 108 -13.09 -3.45 -2.54
CA ASN A 108 -14.35 -2.72 -2.42
C ASN A 108 -14.56 -2.10 -1.03
N LYS A 109 -14.09 -2.79 0.03
CA LYS A 109 -14.20 -2.32 1.40
C LYS A 109 -13.20 -1.22 1.71
N LEU A 110 -11.94 -1.35 1.27
CA LEU A 110 -10.94 -0.28 1.35
C LEU A 110 -11.40 0.97 0.61
N HIS A 111 -11.96 0.82 -0.59
CA HIS A 111 -12.51 1.94 -1.35
C HIS A 111 -13.62 2.64 -0.56
N SER A 112 -14.53 1.88 0.05
CA SER A 112 -15.60 2.43 0.90
C SER A 112 -15.04 3.15 2.14
N LEU A 113 -14.06 2.54 2.82
CA LEU A 113 -13.37 3.11 3.98
C LEU A 113 -12.71 4.45 3.65
N PHE A 114 -11.93 4.51 2.56
CA PHE A 114 -11.22 5.72 2.15
C PHE A 114 -12.16 6.86 1.73
N GLN A 115 -13.37 6.54 1.26
CA GLN A 115 -14.38 7.54 0.94
C GLN A 115 -15.12 8.04 2.18
N GLN A 116 -15.45 7.12 3.10
CA GLN A 116 -16.19 7.39 4.33
C GLN A 116 -15.34 8.17 5.34
N PHE A 117 -14.08 7.79 5.51
CA PHE A 117 -13.19 8.37 6.52
C PHE A 117 -12.16 9.29 5.87
N ARG A 118 -12.41 10.60 5.99
CA ARG A 118 -11.55 11.67 5.43
C ARG A 118 -10.77 12.43 6.49
N GLY A 119 -10.60 11.84 7.67
CA GLY A 119 -9.76 12.42 8.72
C GLY A 119 -8.31 12.54 8.27
N PRO A 120 -7.57 13.58 8.73
CA PRO A 120 -6.18 13.79 8.35
C PRO A 120 -5.32 12.59 8.79
N GLY A 121 -4.50 12.05 7.88
CA GLY A 121 -3.59 10.94 8.17
C GLY A 121 -4.25 9.56 8.34
N LEU A 122 -5.59 9.48 8.43
CA LEU A 122 -6.29 8.22 8.69
C LEU A 122 -6.25 7.30 7.46
N ARG A 123 -6.34 7.87 6.26
CA ARG A 123 -6.21 7.11 5.02
C ARG A 123 -4.82 6.50 4.90
N GLU A 124 -3.80 7.29 5.22
CA GLU A 124 -2.39 6.91 5.18
C GLU A 124 -2.10 5.81 6.20
N ARG A 125 -2.60 5.95 7.45
CA ARG A 125 -2.58 4.93 8.49
C ARG A 125 -3.16 3.60 8.02
N LEU A 126 -4.40 3.63 7.54
CA LEU A 126 -5.11 2.43 7.08
C LEU A 126 -4.40 1.79 5.90
N THR A 127 -3.80 2.59 5.00
CA THR A 127 -3.07 2.08 3.85
C THR A 127 -1.83 1.29 4.26
N LEU A 128 -0.98 1.88 5.11
CA LEU A 128 0.24 1.22 5.58
C LEU A 128 -0.06 0.01 6.48
N LEU A 129 -1.09 0.10 7.32
CA LEU A 129 -1.53 -1.03 8.14
C LEU A 129 -2.06 -2.18 7.28
N CYS A 130 -2.87 -1.89 6.27
CA CYS A 130 -3.40 -2.91 5.36
C CYS A 130 -2.29 -3.65 4.62
N TRP A 131 -1.30 -2.93 4.07
CA TRP A 131 -0.16 -3.60 3.44
C TRP A 131 0.65 -4.44 4.41
N SER A 132 0.84 -3.95 5.65
CA SER A 132 1.57 -4.70 6.67
C SER A 132 0.89 -6.01 6.98
N GLU A 133 -0.43 -5.99 7.19
CA GLU A 133 -1.20 -7.19 7.43
C GLU A 133 -1.27 -8.07 6.17
N LEU A 134 -1.37 -7.52 4.96
CA LEU A 134 -1.28 -8.31 3.73
C LEU A 134 0.03 -9.11 3.63
N ALA A 135 1.13 -8.52 4.06
CA ALA A 135 2.44 -9.16 4.03
C ALA A 135 2.69 -10.14 5.18
N THR A 136 1.97 -10.01 6.30
CA THR A 136 2.25 -10.76 7.55
C THR A 136 1.12 -11.72 7.98
N GLY A 137 -0.08 -11.60 7.41
CA GLY A 137 -1.22 -12.48 7.67
C GLY A 137 -2.52 -11.72 7.96
N ILE A 138 -3.14 -11.15 6.92
CA ILE A 138 -4.34 -10.32 7.06
C ILE A 138 -5.59 -11.14 7.44
N ASP A 139 -6.36 -10.63 8.40
CA ASP A 139 -7.72 -11.12 8.65
C ASP A 139 -8.73 -10.37 7.75
N HIS A 140 -9.08 -11.01 6.63
CA HIS A 140 -10.05 -10.43 5.70
C HIS A 140 -11.43 -10.20 6.29
N ASN A 141 -11.85 -10.95 7.32
CA ASN A 141 -13.16 -10.75 7.94
C ASN A 141 -13.16 -9.51 8.82
N GLU A 142 -12.09 -9.29 9.58
CA GLU A 142 -11.91 -8.07 10.36
C GLU A 142 -11.96 -6.82 9.47
N TRP A 143 -11.14 -6.78 8.40
CA TRP A 143 -11.12 -5.66 7.44
C TRP A 143 -12.46 -5.39 6.77
N LYS A 144 -13.24 -6.44 6.51
CA LYS A 144 -14.57 -6.30 5.91
C LYS A 144 -15.54 -5.56 6.83
N GLU A 145 -15.35 -5.60 8.14
CA GLU A 145 -16.28 -5.04 9.12
C GLU A 145 -15.97 -3.58 9.48
N LEU A 146 -14.74 -3.11 9.20
CA LEU A 146 -14.30 -1.75 9.59
C LEU A 146 -15.18 -0.61 9.08
N HIS A 147 -15.79 -0.75 7.89
CA HIS A 147 -16.70 0.26 7.33
C HIS A 147 -17.96 0.51 8.19
N ARG A 148 -18.29 -0.43 9.09
CA ARG A 148 -19.43 -0.31 10.02
C ARG A 148 -19.08 0.45 11.29
N LEU A 149 -17.78 0.67 11.55
CA LEU A 149 -17.33 1.36 12.75
C LEU A 149 -17.64 2.87 12.67
N SER A 150 -17.79 3.49 13.83
CA SER A 150 -17.72 4.95 13.93
C SER A 150 -16.27 5.41 13.73
N THR A 151 -16.05 6.70 13.46
CA THR A 151 -14.70 7.26 13.36
C THR A 151 -13.89 7.03 14.64
N GLU A 152 -14.49 7.21 15.81
CA GLU A 152 -13.84 6.99 17.11
C GLU A 152 -13.46 5.52 17.31
N SER A 153 -14.37 4.59 17.00
CA SER A 153 -14.10 3.15 17.08
C SER A 153 -13.04 2.71 16.08
N LEU A 154 -13.00 3.31 14.88
CA LEU A 154 -11.96 3.02 13.88
C LEU A 154 -10.59 3.53 14.31
N ILE A 155 -10.52 4.72 14.93
CA ILE A 155 -9.28 5.24 15.51
C ILE A 155 -8.79 4.31 16.62
N SER A 156 -9.67 3.95 17.56
CA SER A 156 -9.32 3.01 18.64
C SER A 156 -8.86 1.65 18.12
N TRP A 157 -9.51 1.13 17.06
CA TRP A 157 -9.09 -0.10 16.41
C TRP A 157 -7.70 0.04 15.77
N THR A 158 -7.46 1.15 15.08
CA THR A 158 -6.15 1.43 14.46
C THR A 158 -5.06 1.52 15.52
N ASP A 159 -5.32 2.21 16.63
CA ASP A 159 -4.36 2.35 17.73
C ASP A 159 -4.05 0.98 18.37
N GLN A 160 -5.06 0.12 18.56
CA GLN A 160 -4.86 -1.25 19.04
C GLN A 160 -3.98 -2.06 18.09
N LYS A 161 -4.26 -2.01 16.78
CA LYS A 161 -3.43 -2.68 15.78
C LYS A 161 -2.00 -2.16 15.76
N LEU A 162 -1.79 -0.86 15.94
CA LEU A 162 -0.46 -0.29 16.03
C LEU A 162 0.29 -0.70 17.30
N GLN A 163 -0.39 -1.10 18.38
CA GLN A 163 0.29 -1.73 19.52
C GLN A 163 0.82 -3.14 19.17
N GLU A 164 0.09 -3.88 18.34
CA GLU A 164 0.55 -5.19 17.83
C GLU A 164 1.70 -5.02 16.83
N PHE A 165 1.63 -3.98 15.98
CA PHE A 165 2.65 -3.58 15.02
C PHE A 165 3.44 -2.36 15.50
N TRP A 166 3.99 -2.41 16.72
CA TRP A 166 4.61 -1.23 17.36
C TRP A 166 5.73 -0.58 16.54
N VAL A 167 6.48 -1.36 15.76
CA VAL A 167 7.55 -0.86 14.86
C VAL A 167 6.98 0.03 13.76
N LEU A 168 5.71 -0.16 13.39
CA LEU A 168 5.01 0.55 12.33
C LEU A 168 4.55 1.94 12.73
N GLN A 169 4.24 2.15 14.01
CA GLN A 169 3.70 3.41 14.51
C GLN A 169 4.58 4.63 14.16
N PRO A 170 5.88 4.69 14.52
CA PRO A 170 6.72 5.84 14.19
C PRO A 170 6.88 6.01 12.67
N GLN A 171 6.80 4.91 11.90
CA GLN A 171 6.99 4.92 10.46
C GLN A 171 5.78 5.51 9.73
N ILE A 172 4.57 5.23 10.23
CA ILE A 172 3.33 5.84 9.77
C ILE A 172 3.31 7.34 10.09
N GLU A 173 3.71 7.72 11.30
CA GLU A 173 3.79 9.13 11.69
C GLU A 173 4.82 9.88 10.82
N ASP A 174 5.99 9.28 10.60
CA ASP A 174 6.99 9.78 9.65
C ASP A 174 6.42 9.94 8.25
N TYR A 175 5.68 8.95 7.72
CA TYR A 175 5.08 9.04 6.38
C TYR A 175 4.07 10.18 6.28
N ILE A 176 3.18 10.31 7.28
CA ILE A 176 2.16 11.35 7.31
C ILE A 176 2.78 12.74 7.38
N ALA A 177 3.88 12.91 8.11
CA ALA A 177 4.58 14.19 8.22
C ALA A 177 5.26 14.65 6.91
N LEU A 178 5.40 13.75 5.93
CA LEU A 178 6.02 14.04 4.64
C LEU A 178 5.01 14.48 3.56
N ILE A 179 3.71 14.46 3.88
CA ILE A 179 2.57 14.86 3.02
C ILE A 179 1.96 16.15 3.58
#